data_AF-W2SVX6-F1
#
_entry.id   AF-W2SVX6-F1
#
_cell.length_a   1.000
_cell.length_b   1.000
_cell.length_c   1.000
_cell.angle_alpha   90.00
_cell.angle_beta   90.00
_cell.angle_gamma   90.00
#
_symmetry.space_group_name_H-M   'P 1'
#
loop_
_entity.id
_entity.type
_entity.pdbx_description
1 polymer ?
#
loop_
_entity_poly.entity_id
_entity_poly.type
_entity_poly.pdbx_seq_one_letter_code
_entity_poly.pdbx_strand_id
1 'polypeptide(L)'
;MLFLQTMVYKRLVQIGRVVFIAKGKDAGKIATIVDVVDGNRVLIDGPSSGVVRCVRNLKDLQLTKFVVNVRVGQRTKGVKEAFDAAKINDQFKQTTWAKKIAQKAIRAKLTDYERFKLMKAKQMRNRLVRIELAKLKKAAK
;
A
#
# COMPACT_ATOMS: atom_id res chain seq x y z
N MET A 1 8.35 -32.62 -15.90
CA MET A 1 8.25 -31.91 -14.60
C MET A 1 9.05 -30.63 -14.70
N LEU A 2 8.39 -29.48 -14.90
CA LEU A 2 9.06 -28.19 -14.95
C LEU A 2 9.35 -27.73 -13.51
N PHE A 3 10.63 -27.64 -13.15
CA PHE A 3 11.07 -26.95 -11.93
C PHE A 3 10.54 -25.52 -11.97
N LEU A 4 9.53 -25.21 -11.15
CA LEU A 4 9.11 -23.83 -10.91
C LEU A 4 10.25 -23.13 -10.16
N GLN A 5 11.15 -22.50 -10.90
CA GLN A 5 12.26 -21.75 -10.32
C GLN A 5 11.71 -20.58 -9.51
N THR A 6 11.73 -20.71 -8.19
CA THR A 6 11.24 -19.68 -7.28
C THR A 6 12.23 -18.52 -7.25
N MET A 7 11.95 -17.46 -8.01
CA MET A 7 12.69 -16.20 -7.93
C MET A 7 12.59 -15.63 -6.51
N VAL A 8 13.74 -15.42 -5.86
CA VAL A 8 13.84 -14.90 -4.47
C VAL A 8 13.28 -13.48 -4.37
N TYR A 9 13.55 -12.65 -5.38
CA TYR A 9 13.07 -11.26 -5.43
C TYR A 9 11.75 -11.17 -6.21
N LYS A 10 10.67 -10.80 -5.51
CA LYS A 10 9.31 -10.67 -6.09
C LYS A 10 8.97 -9.27 -6.57
N ARG A 11 9.70 -8.25 -6.11
CA ARG A 11 9.44 -6.84 -6.40
C ARG A 11 10.74 -6.18 -6.82
N LEU A 12 10.82 -5.83 -8.09
CA LEU A 12 11.99 -5.20 -8.71
C LEU A 12 11.67 -3.76 -9.07
N VAL A 13 12.70 -2.92 -9.09
CA VAL A 13 12.62 -1.57 -9.67
C VAL A 13 12.51 -1.74 -11.18
N GLN A 14 11.39 -1.31 -11.74
CA GLN A 14 11.11 -1.40 -13.17
C GLN A 14 10.17 -0.26 -13.57
N ILE A 15 10.19 0.06 -14.85
CA ILE A 15 9.32 1.07 -15.44
C ILE A 15 7.87 0.60 -15.34
N GLY A 16 6.98 1.52 -14.98
CA GLY A 16 5.56 1.24 -14.77
C GLY A 16 5.24 0.63 -13.40
N ARG A 17 6.22 0.30 -12.55
CA ARG A 17 5.91 -0.18 -11.20
C ARG A 17 5.37 0.94 -10.33
N VAL A 18 4.30 0.63 -9.60
CA VAL A 18 3.70 1.54 -8.65
C VAL A 18 4.47 1.48 -7.33
N VAL A 19 4.84 2.64 -6.82
CA VAL A 19 5.52 2.86 -5.55
C VAL A 19 4.61 3.57 -4.56
N PHE A 20 4.77 3.25 -3.29
CA PHE A 20 4.25 4.03 -2.19
C PHE A 20 5.35 4.94 -1.65
N ILE A 21 5.03 6.21 -1.47
CA ILE A 21 5.98 7.22 -0.95
C ILE A 21 5.91 7.18 0.58
N ALA A 22 6.99 6.73 1.22
CA ALA A 22 7.04 6.58 2.67
C ALA A 22 7.41 7.88 3.40
N LYS A 23 8.25 8.72 2.77
CA LYS A 23 8.79 9.95 3.38
C LYS A 23 8.72 11.14 2.42
N GLY A 24 8.72 12.35 2.99
CA GLY A 24 8.75 13.62 2.27
C GLY A 24 7.38 14.27 2.08
N LYS A 25 7.34 15.33 1.24
CA LYS A 25 6.15 16.16 0.99
C LYS A 25 4.92 15.37 0.52
N ASP A 26 5.14 14.30 -0.23
CA ASP A 26 4.10 13.44 -0.80
C ASP A 26 3.92 12.11 -0.06
N ALA A 27 4.35 12.05 1.21
CA ALA A 27 4.24 10.85 2.02
C ALA A 27 2.78 10.36 2.12
N GLY A 28 2.59 9.04 2.02
CA GLY A 28 1.26 8.42 2.04
C GLY A 28 0.59 8.30 0.67
N LYS A 29 1.15 8.90 -0.38
CA LYS A 29 0.63 8.79 -1.75
C LYS A 29 1.31 7.65 -2.50
N ILE A 30 0.68 7.26 -3.60
CA ILE A 30 1.22 6.29 -4.57
C ILE A 30 1.64 7.01 -5.85
N ALA A 31 2.65 6.51 -6.54
CA ALA A 31 3.10 7.05 -7.82
C ALA A 31 3.66 5.91 -8.70
N THR A 32 3.88 6.18 -9.97
CA THR A 32 4.45 5.22 -10.92
C THR A 32 5.88 5.60 -11.26
N ILE A 33 6.79 4.61 -11.31
CA ILE A 33 8.14 4.82 -11.82
C ILE A 33 8.08 4.97 -13.33
N VAL A 34 8.52 6.12 -13.84
CA VAL A 34 8.54 6.43 -15.27
C VAL A 34 9.92 6.17 -15.87
N ASP A 35 10.97 6.46 -15.11
CA ASP A 35 12.35 6.28 -15.55
C ASP A 35 13.30 6.03 -14.36
N VAL A 36 14.46 5.45 -14.64
CA VAL A 36 15.53 5.22 -13.66
C VAL A 36 16.67 6.18 -13.97
N VAL A 37 16.92 7.13 -13.07
CA VAL A 37 17.93 8.18 -13.28
C VAL A 37 19.32 7.63 -12.98
N ASP A 38 19.47 6.99 -11.83
CA ASP A 38 20.70 6.33 -11.41
C ASP A 38 20.39 5.18 -10.44
N GLY A 39 21.43 4.52 -9.91
CA GLY A 39 21.26 3.38 -9.00
C GLY A 39 20.50 3.67 -7.71
N ASN A 40 20.38 4.95 -7.32
CA ASN A 40 19.71 5.38 -6.09
C ASN A 40 18.44 6.19 -6.35
N ARG A 41 18.23 6.73 -7.55
CA ARG A 41 17.16 7.68 -7.85
C ARG A 41 16.33 7.24 -9.04
N VAL A 42 15.02 7.48 -8.92
CA VAL A 42 14.03 7.20 -9.96
C VAL A 42 13.17 8.43 -10.22
N LEU A 43 12.74 8.58 -11.46
CA LEU A 43 11.74 9.57 -11.85
C LEU A 43 10.35 8.97 -11.61
N ILE A 44 9.58 9.61 -10.74
CA ILE A 44 8.21 9.20 -10.42
C ILE A 44 7.20 10.18 -10.98
N ASP A 45 6.00 9.67 -11.30
CA ASP A 45 4.86 10.49 -11.71
C ASP A 45 3.56 9.88 -11.19
N GLY A 46 2.67 10.70 -10.64
CA GLY A 46 1.42 10.26 -10.03
C GLY A 46 0.30 11.29 -10.17
N PRO A 47 -0.13 11.62 -11.39
CA PRO A 47 -1.13 12.67 -11.60
C PRO A 47 -2.47 12.34 -10.91
N SER A 48 -2.93 11.09 -10.96
CA SER A 48 -4.20 10.66 -10.33
C SER A 48 -4.14 10.62 -8.80
N SER A 49 -2.95 10.59 -8.21
CA SER A 49 -2.72 10.61 -6.76
C SER A 49 -2.25 11.98 -6.24
N GLY A 50 -2.13 12.98 -7.12
CA GLY A 50 -1.68 14.32 -6.78
C GLY A 50 -0.19 14.41 -6.45
N VAL A 51 0.63 13.53 -7.04
CA VAL A 51 2.10 13.60 -7.00
C VAL A 51 2.60 14.18 -8.32
N VAL A 52 3.24 15.34 -8.24
CA VAL A 52 3.87 15.98 -9.41
C VAL A 52 5.10 15.18 -9.81
N ARG A 53 5.36 15.12 -11.13
CA ARG A 53 6.55 14.49 -11.69
C ARG A 53 7.82 15.03 -11.01
N CYS A 54 8.54 14.16 -10.32
CA CYS A 54 9.76 14.54 -9.60
C CYS A 54 10.73 13.37 -9.48
N VAL A 55 12.00 13.68 -9.28
CA VAL A 55 13.03 12.69 -8.99
C VAL A 55 13.02 12.38 -7.49
N ARG A 56 13.04 11.09 -7.14
CA ARG A 56 13.05 10.62 -5.75
C ARG A 56 14.11 9.54 -5.53
N ASN A 57 14.63 9.51 -4.31
CA ASN A 57 15.53 8.45 -3.87
C ASN A 57 14.72 7.16 -3.61
N LEU A 58 15.22 6.03 -4.06
CA LEU A 58 14.64 4.70 -3.84
C LEU A 58 14.48 4.38 -2.35
N LYS A 59 15.33 4.93 -1.47
CA LYS A 59 15.23 4.74 -0.01
C LYS A 59 13.95 5.33 0.60
N ASP A 60 13.34 6.32 -0.05
CA ASP A 60 12.09 6.96 0.42
C ASP A 60 10.84 6.26 -0.14
N LEU A 61 11.03 5.28 -1.02
CA LEU A 61 9.98 4.60 -1.76
C LEU A 61 9.84 3.15 -1.29
N GLN A 62 8.62 2.64 -1.33
CA GLN A 62 8.31 1.25 -1.07
C GLN A 62 7.63 0.64 -2.29
N LEU A 63 8.25 -0.38 -2.88
CA LEU A 63 7.72 -1.06 -4.07
C LEU A 63 6.42 -1.79 -3.73
N THR A 64 5.36 -1.51 -4.52
CA THR A 64 4.11 -2.26 -4.43
C THR A 64 4.12 -3.44 -5.42
N LYS A 65 3.09 -4.28 -5.34
CA LYS A 65 2.91 -5.40 -6.28
C LYS A 65 2.43 -4.97 -7.67
N PHE A 66 1.84 -3.78 -7.79
CA PHE A 66 1.18 -3.33 -9.01
C PHE A 66 2.19 -2.84 -10.05
N VAL A 67 1.90 -3.18 -11.30
CA VAL A 67 2.65 -2.72 -12.48
C VAL A 67 1.64 -2.22 -13.49
N VAL A 68 1.89 -1.04 -14.02
CA VAL A 68 1.14 -0.42 -15.11
C VAL A 68 2.01 -0.48 -16.36
N ASN A 69 1.41 -0.74 -17.51
CA ASN A 69 2.16 -0.72 -18.76
C ASN A 69 2.46 0.73 -19.18
N VAL A 70 3.71 1.15 -19.07
CA VAL A 70 4.17 2.51 -19.35
C VAL A 70 5.52 2.42 -20.07
N ARG A 71 5.73 3.28 -21.07
CA ARG A 71 7.01 3.40 -21.78
C ARG A 71 7.99 4.27 -20.99
N VAL A 72 9.28 4.07 -21.23
CA VAL A 72 10.35 4.92 -20.65
C VAL A 72 10.09 6.37 -21.02
N GLY A 73 10.11 7.28 -20.05
CA GLY A 73 9.93 8.71 -20.30
C GLY A 73 8.52 9.14 -20.77
N GLN A 74 7.51 8.26 -20.69
CA GLN A 74 6.14 8.58 -21.11
C GLN A 74 5.61 9.87 -20.46
N ARG A 75 4.93 10.73 -21.23
CA ARG A 75 4.37 12.00 -20.72
C ARG A 75 3.26 11.76 -19.69
N THR A 76 3.06 12.72 -18.78
CA THR A 76 2.13 12.63 -17.65
C THR A 76 0.70 12.27 -18.06
N LYS A 77 0.22 12.77 -19.20
CA LYS A 77 -1.09 12.41 -19.74
C LYS A 77 -1.24 10.90 -19.97
N GLY A 78 -0.27 10.29 -20.65
CA GLY A 78 -0.28 8.85 -20.90
C GLY A 78 -0.09 8.03 -19.63
N VAL A 79 0.69 8.52 -18.66
CA VAL A 79 0.83 7.85 -17.35
C VAL A 79 -0.52 7.86 -16.62
N LYS A 80 -1.24 8.98 -16.64
CA LYS A 80 -2.58 9.12 -16.05
C LYS A 80 -3.56 8.13 -16.67
N GLU A 81 -3.64 8.10 -18.00
CA GLU A 81 -4.54 7.20 -18.74
C GLU A 81 -4.28 5.74 -18.41
N ALA A 82 -3.01 5.31 -18.42
CA ALA A 82 -2.66 3.93 -18.09
C ALA A 82 -2.95 3.58 -16.62
N PHE A 83 -2.71 4.51 -15.70
CA PHE A 83 -2.97 4.34 -14.27
C PHE A 83 -4.47 4.22 -13.95
N ASP A 84 -5.28 5.06 -14.60
CA ASP A 84 -6.73 5.10 -14.45
C ASP A 84 -7.38 3.88 -15.13
N ALA A 85 -6.90 3.47 -16.31
CA ALA A 85 -7.35 2.26 -17.00
C ALA A 85 -7.11 1.00 -16.16
N ALA A 86 -5.98 0.93 -15.46
CA ALA A 86 -5.66 -0.15 -14.54
C ALA A 86 -6.40 -0.05 -13.19
N LYS A 87 -7.17 1.02 -12.93
CA LYS A 87 -7.90 1.28 -11.67
C LYS A 87 -7.04 1.08 -10.41
N ILE A 88 -5.77 1.50 -10.49
CA ILE A 88 -4.79 1.22 -9.42
C ILE A 88 -5.20 1.85 -8.09
N ASN A 89 -5.83 3.02 -8.11
CA ASN A 89 -6.26 3.67 -6.87
C ASN A 89 -7.27 2.82 -6.08
N ASP A 90 -8.23 2.21 -6.78
CA ASP A 90 -9.24 1.36 -6.15
C ASP A 90 -8.65 0.04 -5.69
N GLN A 91 -7.80 -0.57 -6.52
CA GLN A 91 -7.07 -1.78 -6.13
C GLN A 91 -6.19 -1.54 -4.91
N PHE A 92 -5.49 -0.40 -4.85
CA PHE A 92 -4.65 -0.03 -3.72
C PHE A 92 -5.48 0.15 -2.45
N LYS A 93 -6.61 0.88 -2.51
CA LYS A 93 -7.54 1.06 -1.38
C LYS A 93 -8.06 -0.26 -0.82
N GLN A 94 -8.27 -1.27 -1.67
CA GLN A 94 -8.74 -2.59 -1.24
C GLN A 94 -7.66 -3.40 -0.50
N THR A 95 -6.37 -3.09 -0.71
CA THR A 95 -5.28 -3.83 -0.06
C THR A 95 -5.35 -3.73 1.47
N THR A 96 -4.91 -4.80 2.13
CA THR A 96 -4.74 -4.81 3.59
C THR A 96 -3.79 -3.72 4.06
N TRP A 97 -2.81 -3.36 3.23
CA TRP A 97 -1.87 -2.28 3.52
C TRP A 97 -2.57 -0.92 3.59
N ALA A 98 -3.33 -0.53 2.57
CA ALA A 98 -4.09 0.73 2.58
C ALA A 98 -5.12 0.77 3.71
N LYS A 99 -5.81 -0.35 3.96
CA LYS A 99 -6.75 -0.48 5.10
C LYS A 99 -6.07 -0.25 6.44
N LYS A 100 -4.86 -0.79 6.65
CA LYS A 100 -4.08 -0.55 7.88
C LYS A 100 -3.66 0.92 8.03
N ILE A 101 -3.27 1.57 6.94
CA ILE A 101 -2.94 3.01 6.95
C ILE A 101 -4.17 3.83 7.35
N ALA A 102 -5.31 3.59 6.70
CA ALA A 102 -6.57 4.27 7.01
C ALA A 102 -7.00 4.04 8.47
N GLN A 103 -6.91 2.80 8.98
CA GLN A 103 -7.19 2.48 10.38
C GLN A 103 -6.27 3.24 11.35
N LYS A 104 -4.97 3.38 11.02
CA LYS A 104 -4.03 4.15 11.83
C LYS A 104 -4.41 5.63 11.86
N ALA A 105 -4.80 6.21 10.72
CA ALA A 105 -5.25 7.59 10.63
C ALA A 105 -6.53 7.83 11.45
N ILE A 106 -7.52 6.94 11.34
CA ILE A 106 -8.75 7.00 12.15
C ILE A 106 -8.41 6.93 13.65
N ARG A 107 -7.54 6.00 14.06
CA ARG A 107 -7.14 5.85 15.46
C ARG A 107 -6.43 7.08 16.01
N ALA A 108 -5.62 7.75 15.20
CA ALA A 108 -4.96 8.99 15.59
C ALA A 108 -5.96 10.15 15.79
N LYS A 109 -7.08 10.15 15.05
CA LYS A 109 -8.12 11.18 15.12
C LYS A 109 -9.18 10.94 16.21
N LEU A 110 -9.21 9.76 16.85
CA LEU A 110 -10.23 9.44 17.84
C LEU A 110 -10.23 10.41 19.02
N THR A 111 -11.41 10.92 19.34
CA THR A 111 -11.71 11.70 20.54
C THR A 111 -11.72 10.82 21.80
N ASP A 112 -11.62 11.43 22.97
CA ASP A 112 -11.61 10.68 24.25
C ASP A 112 -12.87 9.82 24.44
N TYR A 113 -14.05 10.39 24.18
CA TYR A 113 -15.31 9.66 24.25
C TYR A 113 -15.38 8.48 23.27
N GLU A 114 -14.85 8.63 22.05
CA GLU A 114 -14.79 7.52 21.10
C GLU A 114 -13.82 6.42 21.52
N ARG A 115 -12.71 6.76 22.20
CA ARG A 115 -11.80 5.77 22.79
C ARG A 115 -12.50 4.98 23.89
N PHE A 116 -13.31 5.63 24.72
CA PHE A 116 -14.11 4.95 25.75
C PHE A 116 -15.11 3.97 25.13
N LYS A 117 -15.86 4.38 24.10
CA LYS A 117 -16.77 3.49 23.34
C LYS A 117 -16.04 2.29 22.76
N LEU A 118 -14.89 2.51 22.12
CA LEU A 118 -14.06 1.45 21.55
C LEU A 118 -13.57 0.47 22.62
N MET A 119 -13.15 0.97 23.79
CA MET A 119 -12.71 0.15 24.91
C MET A 119 -13.84 -0.77 25.40
N LYS A 120 -15.04 -0.25 25.61
CA LYS A 120 -16.20 -1.04 26.06
C LYS A 120 -16.59 -2.11 25.04
N ALA A 121 -16.64 -1.76 23.75
CA ALA A 121 -16.88 -2.73 22.68
C ALA A 121 -15.81 -3.83 22.63
N LYS A 122 -14.53 -3.46 22.79
CA LYS A 122 -13.41 -4.42 22.81
C LYS A 122 -13.47 -5.35 24.03
N GLN A 123 -13.88 -4.85 25.19
CA GLN A 123 -14.06 -5.65 26.41
C GLN A 123 -15.11 -6.74 26.22
N MET A 124 -16.28 -6.38 25.66
CA MET A 124 -17.35 -7.34 25.36
C MET A 124 -16.88 -8.41 24.36
N ARG A 125 -16.29 -7.98 23.24
CA ARG A 125 -15.76 -8.90 22.21
C ARG A 125 -14.75 -9.89 22.79
N ASN A 126 -13.80 -9.41 23.59
CA ASN A 126 -12.76 -10.25 24.17
C ASN A 126 -13.33 -11.26 25.18
N ARG A 127 -14.41 -10.91 25.90
CA ARG A 127 -15.13 -11.84 26.78
C ARG A 127 -15.72 -13.00 25.98
N LEU A 128 -16.43 -12.70 24.89
CA LEU A 128 -17.05 -13.71 24.02
C LEU A 128 -16.00 -14.64 23.40
N VAL A 129 -14.92 -14.07 22.85
CA VAL A 129 -13.81 -14.84 22.27
C VAL A 129 -13.18 -15.77 23.31
N ARG A 130 -13.01 -15.32 24.56
CA ARG A 130 -12.45 -16.14 25.64
C ARG A 130 -13.35 -17.32 26.00
N ILE A 131 -14.67 -17.08 26.09
CA ILE A 131 -15.65 -18.14 26.38
C ILE A 131 -15.60 -19.21 25.28
N GLU A 132 -15.63 -18.79 24.02
CA GLU A 132 -15.63 -19.74 22.90
C GLU A 132 -14.32 -20.52 22.79
N LEU A 133 -13.18 -19.84 22.99
CA LEU A 133 -11.87 -20.47 23.02
C LEU A 133 -11.76 -21.50 24.15
N ALA A 134 -12.36 -21.25 25.32
CA ALA A 134 -12.39 -22.22 26.41
C ALA A 134 -13.20 -23.48 26.05
N LYS A 135 -14.34 -23.33 25.36
CA LYS A 135 -15.12 -24.47 24.86
C LYS A 135 -14.33 -25.29 23.85
N LEU A 136 -13.70 -24.65 22.86
CA LEU A 136 -12.87 -25.31 21.85
C LEU A 136 -11.71 -26.08 22.50
N LYS A 137 -11.04 -25.50 23.50
CA LYS A 137 -9.97 -26.17 24.26
C LYS A 137 -10.48 -27.39 25.03
N LYS A 138 -11.69 -27.32 25.60
CA LYS A 138 -12.30 -28.44 26.31
C LYS A 138 -12.68 -29.57 25.35
N ALA A 139 -13.14 -29.25 24.13
CA ALA A 139 -13.51 -30.23 23.11
C ALA A 139 -12.30 -30.87 22.41
N ALA A 140 -11.16 -30.16 22.35
CA ALA A 140 -9.91 -30.67 21.79
C ALA A 140 -9.07 -31.50 22.79
N LYS A 141 -9.51 -31.56 24.05
CA LYS A 141 -8.90 -32.37 25.11
C LYS A 141 -9.71 -33.66 25.26
#